data_AF-A0A1F2JJX7-F1
#
_entry.id   AF-A0A1F2JJX7-F1
#
_cell.length_a   1.000
_cell.length_b   1.000
_cell.length_c   1.000
_cell.angle_alpha   90.00
_cell.angle_beta   90.00
_cell.angle_gamma   90.00
#
_symmetry.space_group_name_H-M   'P 1'
#
loop_
_entity.id
_entity.type
_entity.pdbx_description
1 polymer ?
#
loop_
_entity_poly.entity_id
_entity_poly.type
_entity_poly.pdbx_seq_one_letter_code
_entity_poly.pdbx_strand_id
1 'polypeptide(L)'
;MSAVVLISYSDKPVFLYLMNLYGLFTPGIATMFLMGVFWKRTTSQGALTAGLLTIPLSLLLEYTLPEMPFFNRTGIVFWTCMLACAVVSLLTPAVAEARLKNLVLTGDSFQVPDQDKAAYRGFRNPTLWWIIITVLVLYFYVRYF
;
A
#
# COMPACT_ATOMS: atom_id res chain seq x y z
N MET A 1 -12.93 -19.30 30.81
CA MET A 1 -12.26 -20.45 30.16
C MET A 1 -12.56 -20.56 28.66
N SER A 2 -13.49 -19.79 28.07
CA SER A 2 -13.88 -19.94 26.66
C SER A 2 -12.96 -19.23 25.64
N ALA A 3 -12.29 -18.14 26.02
CA ALA A 3 -11.39 -17.41 25.13
C ALA A 3 -10.03 -18.11 24.92
N VAL A 4 -9.53 -18.80 25.96
CA VAL A 4 -8.26 -19.56 25.90
C VAL A 4 -8.42 -20.83 25.08
N VAL A 5 -9.58 -21.49 25.17
CA VAL A 5 -9.92 -22.67 24.35
C VAL A 5 -10.13 -22.30 22.87
N LEU A 6 -10.68 -21.12 22.58
CA LEU A 6 -10.74 -20.58 21.21
C LEU A 6 -9.36 -20.23 20.64
N ILE A 7 -8.39 -19.86 21.47
CA ILE A 7 -7.01 -19.58 21.03
C ILE A 7 -6.27 -20.87 20.65
N SER A 8 -6.54 -21.99 21.34
CA SER A 8 -5.92 -23.29 21.03
C SER A 8 -6.50 -23.99 19.79
N TYR A 9 -7.68 -23.59 19.31
CA TYR A 9 -8.34 -24.15 18.12
C TYR A 9 -8.43 -23.18 16.93
N SER A 10 -7.98 -21.94 17.08
CA SER A 10 -8.08 -20.95 16.01
C SER A 10 -6.90 -21.08 15.05
N ASP A 11 -7.19 -21.19 13.74
CA ASP A 11 -6.30 -21.25 12.56
C ASP A 11 -5.33 -20.06 12.39
N LYS A 12 -4.95 -19.39 13.49
CA LYS A 12 -4.01 -18.27 13.56
C LYS A 12 -2.61 -18.60 13.04
N PRO A 13 -2.05 -19.82 13.08
CA PRO A 13 -0.75 -20.06 12.44
C PRO A 13 -0.84 -20.01 10.91
N VAL A 14 -1.92 -20.52 10.29
CA VAL A 14 -2.03 -20.57 8.83
C VAL A 14 -2.29 -19.19 8.24
N PHE A 15 -3.19 -18.40 8.84
CA PHE A 15 -3.45 -17.04 8.37
C PHE A 15 -2.22 -16.14 8.48
N LEU A 16 -1.50 -16.18 9.60
CA LEU A 16 -0.28 -15.39 9.78
C LEU A 16 0.85 -15.87 8.87
N TYR A 17 0.95 -17.18 8.63
CA TYR A 17 1.90 -17.74 7.66
C TYR A 17 1.59 -17.26 6.25
N LEU A 18 0.33 -17.34 5.81
CA LEU A 18 -0.08 -16.82 4.51
C LEU A 18 0.19 -15.32 4.41
N MET A 19 -0.19 -14.53 5.41
CA MET A 19 0.08 -13.09 5.46
C MET A 19 1.59 -12.76 5.41
N ASN A 20 2.43 -13.55 6.07
CA ASN A 20 3.89 -13.41 5.98
C ASN A 20 4.37 -13.68 4.55
N LEU A 21 3.88 -14.75 3.91
CA LEU A 21 4.20 -15.04 2.50
C LEU A 21 3.74 -13.93 1.55
N TYR A 22 2.53 -13.37 1.74
CA TYR A 22 2.08 -12.19 1.01
C TYR A 22 2.99 -10.98 1.28
N GLY A 23 3.49 -10.85 2.50
CA GLY A 23 4.44 -9.82 2.94
C GLY A 23 5.77 -9.79 2.19
N LEU A 24 6.14 -10.88 1.49
CA LEU A 24 7.36 -10.96 0.68
C LEU A 24 7.23 -10.25 -0.69
N PHE A 25 6.02 -10.25 -1.26
CA PHE A 25 5.75 -9.72 -2.61
C PHE A 25 5.08 -8.35 -2.60
N THR A 26 4.21 -8.12 -1.62
CA THR A 26 3.43 -6.89 -1.50
C THR A 26 4.25 -5.60 -1.50
N PRO A 27 5.43 -5.47 -0.84
CA PRO A 27 6.12 -4.19 -0.79
C PRO A 27 6.65 -3.73 -2.16
N GLY A 28 7.20 -4.65 -2.96
CA GLY A 28 7.65 -4.34 -4.32
C GLY A 28 6.51 -3.94 -5.25
N ILE A 29 5.42 -4.74 -5.26
CA ILE A 29 4.25 -4.47 -6.11
C ILE A 29 3.58 -3.14 -5.71
N ALA A 30 3.38 -2.91 -4.40
CA ALA A 30 2.83 -1.66 -3.89
C ALA A 30 3.70 -0.46 -4.31
N THR A 31 5.03 -0.60 -4.27
CA THR A 31 5.96 0.44 -4.73
C THR A 31 5.79 0.74 -6.22
N MET A 32 5.68 -0.28 -7.08
CA MET A 32 5.49 -0.10 -8.53
C MET A 32 4.24 0.73 -8.83
N PHE A 33 3.11 0.36 -8.23
CA PHE A 33 1.84 1.06 -8.45
C PHE A 33 1.84 2.44 -7.84
N LEU A 34 2.26 2.59 -6.58
CA LEU A 34 2.24 3.88 -5.90
C LEU A 34 3.15 4.89 -6.61
N MET A 35 4.39 4.50 -6.93
CA MET A 35 5.32 5.38 -7.63
C MET A 35 4.81 5.68 -9.04
N GLY A 36 4.31 4.69 -9.78
CA GLY A 36 3.77 4.90 -11.13
C GLY A 36 2.55 5.83 -11.19
N VAL A 37 1.68 5.75 -10.18
CA VAL A 37 0.44 6.57 -10.13
C VAL A 37 0.70 7.98 -9.62
N PHE A 38 1.58 8.15 -8.62
CA PHE A 38 1.79 9.44 -7.95
C PHE A 38 3.02 10.21 -8.43
N TRP A 39 3.95 9.58 -9.16
CA TRP A 39 5.20 10.23 -9.56
C TRP A 39 5.52 10.08 -11.05
N LYS A 40 5.46 11.21 -11.78
CA LYS A 40 5.70 11.28 -13.23
C LYS A 40 7.11 10.82 -13.64
N ARG A 41 8.07 10.80 -12.71
CA ARG A 41 9.46 10.44 -12.98
C ARG A 41 9.73 8.94 -12.89
N THR A 42 8.76 8.13 -12.45
CA THR A 42 8.95 6.69 -12.34
C THR A 42 9.20 6.07 -13.71
N THR A 43 10.34 5.39 -13.84
CA THR A 43 10.70 4.67 -15.06
C THR A 43 10.31 3.20 -14.94
N SER A 44 10.09 2.55 -16.09
CA SER A 44 9.84 1.09 -16.11
C SER A 44 11.00 0.32 -15.48
N GLN A 45 12.25 0.77 -15.69
CA GLN A 45 13.43 0.16 -15.08
C GLN A 45 13.41 0.28 -13.55
N GLY A 46 13.09 1.46 -13.00
CA GLY A 46 13.01 1.65 -11.55
C GLY A 46 11.92 0.81 -10.90
N ALA A 47 10.74 0.73 -11.54
CA ALA A 47 9.65 -0.12 -11.08
C ALA A 47 10.06 -1.60 -11.08
N LEU A 48 10.66 -2.09 -12.18
CA LEU A 48 11.15 -3.47 -12.27
C LEU A 48 12.22 -3.78 -11.21
N THR A 49 13.15 -2.85 -10.96
CA THR A 49 14.14 -3.02 -9.89
C THR A 49 13.47 -3.23 -8.53
N ALA A 50 12.46 -2.44 -8.17
CA ALA A 50 11.75 -2.61 -6.90
C ALA A 50 11.05 -3.98 -6.78
N GLY A 51 10.45 -4.48 -7.87
CA GLY A 51 9.79 -5.79 -7.87
C GLY A 51 10.74 -6.96 -7.85
N LEU A 52 11.92 -6.83 -8.43
CA LEU A 52 12.96 -7.86 -8.33
C LEU A 52 13.67 -7.83 -6.98
N LEU A 53 13.83 -6.64 -6.38
CA LEU A 53 14.52 -6.46 -5.10
C LEU A 53 13.66 -6.91 -3.90
N THR A 54 12.33 -6.88 -4.02
CA THR A 54 11.42 -7.18 -2.89
C THR A 54 11.65 -8.56 -2.28
N ILE A 55 11.81 -9.61 -3.10
CA ILE A 55 11.98 -11.00 -2.64
C ILE A 55 13.31 -11.19 -1.93
N PRO A 56 14.48 -10.89 -2.54
CA PRO A 56 15.77 -11.12 -1.89
C PRO A 56 15.91 -10.25 -0.62
N LEU A 57 15.38 -9.03 -0.62
CA LEU A 57 15.45 -8.15 0.54
C LEU A 57 14.52 -8.63 1.67
N SER A 58 13.33 -9.12 1.35
CA SER A 58 12.42 -9.69 2.36
C SER A 58 12.98 -10.96 2.99
N LEU A 59 13.55 -11.87 2.18
CA LEU A 59 14.20 -13.07 2.68
C LEU A 59 15.42 -12.72 3.53
N LEU A 60 16.24 -11.75 3.10
CA LEU A 60 17.38 -11.28 3.88
C LEU A 60 16.96 -10.75 5.26
N LEU A 61 15.90 -9.94 5.34
CA LEU A 61 15.37 -9.46 6.63
C LEU A 61 14.79 -10.59 7.47
N GLU A 62 14.14 -11.58 6.86
CA GLU A 62 13.61 -12.75 7.56
C GLU A 62 14.72 -13.60 8.19
N TYR A 63 15.85 -13.79 7.51
CA TYR A 63 16.99 -14.53 8.07
C TYR A 63 17.80 -13.74 9.09
N THR A 64 17.97 -12.43 8.89
CA THR A 64 18.80 -11.60 9.77
C THR A 64 18.07 -11.11 11.02
N LEU A 65 16.76 -10.89 10.93
CA LEU A 65 15.93 -10.36 12.01
C LEU A 65 14.70 -11.26 12.25
N PRO A 66 14.89 -12.54 12.64
CA PRO A 66 13.80 -13.49 12.81
C PRO A 66 12.84 -13.10 13.95
N GLU A 67 13.35 -12.43 14.98
CA GLU A 67 12.59 -11.95 16.14
C GLU A 67 11.66 -10.77 15.80
N MET A 68 11.85 -10.13 14.64
CA MET A 68 11.05 -8.96 14.26
C MET A 68 9.68 -9.38 13.70
N PRO A 69 8.56 -8.74 14.13
CA PRO A 69 7.25 -8.96 13.54
C PRO A 69 7.25 -8.76 12.02
N PHE A 70 6.57 -9.65 11.30
CA PHE A 70 6.56 -9.62 9.83
C PHE A 70 6.07 -8.28 9.25
N PHE A 71 5.07 -7.65 9.89
CA PHE A 71 4.57 -6.32 9.49
C PHE A 71 5.66 -5.25 9.45
N ASN A 72 6.56 -5.24 10.44
CA ASN A 72 7.65 -4.27 10.49
C ASN A 72 8.70 -4.57 9.40
N ARG A 73 9.01 -5.85 9.18
CA ARG A 73 9.92 -6.29 8.10
C ARG A 73 9.40 -5.87 6.72
N THR A 74 8.14 -6.16 6.42
CA THR A 74 7.47 -5.75 5.17
C THR A 74 7.48 -4.23 5.00
N GLY A 75 7.24 -3.46 6.07
CA GLY A 75 7.33 -2.00 6.04
C GLY A 75 8.73 -1.48 5.69
N ILE A 76 9.78 -2.07 6.25
CA ILE A 76 11.17 -1.71 5.91
C ILE A 76 11.45 -2.03 4.45
N VAL A 77 11.05 -3.23 3.98
CA VAL A 77 11.22 -3.62 2.57
C VAL A 77 10.53 -2.63 1.65
N PHE A 78 9.28 -2.23 1.96
CA PHE A 78 8.54 -1.24 1.18
C PHE A 78 9.30 0.07 1.00
N TRP A 79 9.81 0.65 2.09
CA TRP A 79 10.56 1.90 2.01
C TRP A 79 11.88 1.76 1.24
N THR A 80 12.59 0.64 1.42
CA THR A 80 13.83 0.38 0.66
C THR A 80 13.56 0.16 -0.84
N CYS A 81 12.50 -0.55 -1.22
CA CYS A 81 12.04 -0.69 -2.59
C CYS A 81 11.66 0.67 -3.19
N MET A 82 10.99 1.52 -2.44
CA MET A 82 10.62 2.88 -2.89
C MET A 82 11.85 3.74 -3.14
N LEU A 83 12.83 3.69 -2.24
CA LEU A 83 14.10 4.40 -2.41
C LEU A 83 14.87 3.87 -3.63
N ALA A 84 14.97 2.55 -3.79
CA ALA A 84 15.64 1.93 -4.94
C ALA A 84 14.95 2.29 -6.26
N CYS A 85 13.61 2.23 -6.31
CA CYS A 85 12.81 2.67 -7.44
C CYS A 85 13.10 4.14 -7.77
N ALA A 86 13.17 5.00 -6.75
CA ALA A 86 13.45 6.42 -6.92
C ALA A 86 14.85 6.66 -7.50
N VAL A 87 15.88 6.04 -6.92
CA VAL A 87 17.27 6.18 -7.37
C VAL A 87 17.41 5.71 -8.82
N VAL A 88 16.93 4.52 -9.16
CA VAL A 88 17.01 4.00 -10.54
C VAL A 88 16.21 4.88 -11.50
N SER A 89 15.02 5.34 -11.10
CA SER A 89 14.21 6.23 -11.94
C SER A 89 14.88 7.59 -12.21
N LEU A 90 15.73 8.08 -11.29
CA LEU A 90 16.49 9.30 -11.49
C LEU A 90 17.75 9.10 -12.36
N LEU A 91 18.34 7.90 -12.34
CA LEU A 91 19.52 7.55 -13.13
C LEU A 91 19.17 7.10 -14.57
N THR A 92 17.96 6.62 -14.80
CA THR A 92 17.44 6.23 -16.12
C THR A 92 16.85 7.45 -16.87
N PRO A 93 16.89 7.48 -18.21
CA PRO A 93 16.21 8.52 -18.99
C PRO A 93 14.73 8.66 -18.63
N ALA A 94 14.28 9.91 -18.50
CA ALA A 94 12.91 10.24 -18.16
C ALA A 94 11.92 9.74 -19.23
N VAL A 95 10.73 9.32 -18.79
CA VAL A 95 9.66 8.90 -19.68
C VAL A 95 9.07 10.12 -20.38
N ALA A 96 8.89 10.04 -21.71
CA ALA A 96 8.27 11.10 -22.49
C ALA A 96 6.85 11.42 -22.00
N GLU A 97 6.53 12.71 -21.85
CA GLU A 97 5.25 13.18 -21.30
C GLU A 97 4.02 12.69 -22.05
N ALA A 98 4.14 12.45 -23.36
CA ALA A 98 3.08 11.88 -24.19
C ALA A 98 2.60 10.50 -23.69
N ARG A 99 3.49 9.72 -23.06
CA ARG A 99 3.14 8.41 -22.45
C ARG A 99 2.60 8.52 -21.03
N LEU A 100 2.62 9.70 -20.41
CA LEU A 100 2.17 9.92 -19.03
C LEU A 100 0.77 10.52 -18.97
N LYS A 101 0.26 11.05 -20.10
CA LYS A 101 -1.07 11.67 -20.20
C LYS A 101 -2.15 10.65 -19.80
N ASN A 102 -2.97 11.02 -18.80
CA ASN A 102 -4.03 10.20 -18.20
C ASN A 102 -3.60 8.96 -17.40
N LEU A 103 -2.30 8.70 -17.22
CA LEU A 103 -1.81 7.56 -16.43
C LEU A 103 -1.35 7.94 -15.03
N VAL A 104 -0.79 9.15 -14.89
CA VAL A 104 -0.32 9.68 -13.61
C VAL A 104 -1.39 10.60 -13.04
N LEU A 105 -1.76 10.40 -11.77
CA LEU A 105 -2.67 11.29 -11.05
C LEU A 105 -2.07 12.70 -11.06
N THR A 106 -2.76 13.60 -11.73
CA THR A 106 -2.42 15.02 -11.79
C THR A 106 -3.49 15.79 -10.99
N GLY A 107 -3.15 16.97 -10.46
CA GLY A 107 -4.08 17.76 -9.64
C GLY A 107 -5.44 18.00 -10.30
N ASP A 108 -5.47 18.13 -11.62
CA ASP A 108 -6.70 18.32 -12.42
C ASP A 108 -7.64 17.10 -12.36
N SER A 109 -7.13 15.90 -12.06
CA SER A 109 -7.92 14.67 -11.96
C SER A 109 -8.79 14.60 -10.69
N PHE A 110 -8.51 15.43 -9.68
CA PHE A 110 -9.28 15.45 -8.42
C PHE A 110 -10.56 16.30 -8.51
N GLN A 111 -10.77 17.00 -9.62
CA GLN A 111 -11.97 17.82 -9.80
C GLN A 111 -13.17 16.93 -10.13
N VAL A 112 -14.20 16.99 -9.28
CA VAL A 112 -15.49 16.35 -9.55
C VAL A 112 -16.12 17.04 -10.75
N PRO A 113 -16.47 16.31 -11.83
CA PRO A 113 -17.16 16.88 -12.99
C PRO A 113 -18.44 17.62 -12.56
N ASP A 114 -18.71 18.78 -13.15
CA ASP A 114 -19.87 19.61 -12.78
C ASP A 114 -21.20 18.86 -12.94
N GLN A 115 -21.26 17.90 -13.86
CA GLN A 115 -22.37 16.98 -14.09
C GLN A 115 -22.71 16.08 -12.87
N ASP A 116 -21.71 15.70 -12.06
CA ASP A 116 -21.90 14.77 -10.93
C ASP A 116 -22.20 15.49 -9.62
N LYS A 117 -21.89 16.79 -9.52
CA LYS A 117 -22.15 17.61 -8.32
C LYS A 117 -23.63 17.65 -7.95
N ALA A 118 -24.53 17.60 -8.94
CA ALA A 118 -25.97 17.55 -8.72
C ALA A 118 -26.44 16.19 -8.14
N ALA A 119 -25.75 15.10 -8.47
CA ALA A 119 -26.06 13.75 -8.00
C ALA A 119 -25.63 13.49 -6.55
N TYR A 120 -24.59 14.18 -6.06
CA TYR A 120 -24.03 14.01 -4.71
C TYR A 120 -24.71 14.86 -3.61
N ARG A 121 -25.98 15.26 -3.78
CA ARG A 121 -26.71 16.04 -2.76
C ARG A 121 -27.39 15.15 -1.72
N GLY A 122 -27.45 15.65 -0.47
CA GLY A 122 -28.16 15.01 0.64
C GLY A 122 -27.52 13.70 1.11
N PHE A 123 -28.34 12.65 1.27
CA PHE A 123 -27.90 11.31 1.71
C PHE A 123 -26.97 10.58 0.72
N ARG A 124 -26.86 11.08 -0.52
CA ARG A 124 -25.96 10.53 -1.55
C ARG A 124 -24.57 11.17 -1.52
N ASN A 125 -24.31 12.07 -0.56
CA ASN A 125 -23.02 12.73 -0.40
C ASN A 125 -21.98 11.74 0.19
N PRO A 126 -20.91 11.38 -0.54
CA PRO A 126 -19.89 10.44 -0.06
C PRO A 126 -19.15 10.95 1.19
N THR A 127 -19.00 12.27 1.33
CA THR A 127 -18.30 12.87 2.49
C THR A 127 -19.05 12.64 3.79
N LEU A 128 -20.39 12.62 3.75
CA LEU A 128 -21.22 12.37 4.93
C LEU A 128 -21.05 10.93 5.43
N TRP A 129 -21.07 9.96 4.52
CA TRP A 129 -20.81 8.55 4.84
C TRP A 129 -19.38 8.33 5.34
N TRP A 130 -18.39 8.98 4.73
CA TRP A 130 -17.00 8.92 5.19
C TRP A 130 -16.87 9.41 6.64
N ILE A 131 -17.46 10.56 6.99
CA ILE A 131 -17.44 11.08 8.37
C ILE A 131 -18.10 10.10 9.34
N ILE A 132 -19.28 9.56 9.01
CA ILE A 132 -19.98 8.59 9.87
C ILE A 132 -19.10 7.37 10.14
N ILE A 133 -18.51 6.79 9.09
CA ILE A 133 -17.63 5.62 9.21
C ILE A 133 -16.41 5.97 10.07
N THR A 134 -15.76 7.11 9.84
CA THR A 134 -14.59 7.54 10.61
C THR A 134 -14.93 7.73 12.09
N VAL A 135 -16.04 8.39 12.42
CA VAL A 135 -16.47 8.57 13.82
C VAL A 135 -16.75 7.23 14.49
N LEU A 136 -17.42 6.32 13.79
CA LEU A 136 -17.70 4.98 14.30
C LEU A 136 -16.40 4.21 14.57
N VAL A 137 -15.47 4.18 13.60
CA VAL A 137 -14.18 3.51 13.74
C VAL A 137 -13.38 4.09 14.91
N LEU A 138 -13.33 5.42 15.04
CA LEU A 138 -12.63 6.09 16.15
C LEU A 138 -13.27 5.77 17.51
N TYR A 139 -14.60 5.74 17.58
CA TYR A 139 -15.32 5.35 18.79
C TYR A 139 -14.97 3.93 19.22
N PHE A 140 -14.99 2.96 18.29
CA PHE A 140 -14.60 1.59 18.59
C PHE A 140 -13.14 1.48 19.00
N TYR A 141 -12.24 2.21 18.34
CA TYR A 141 -10.83 2.21 18.69
C TYR A 141 -10.62 2.68 20.14
N VAL A 142 -11.13 3.86 20.51
CA VAL A 142 -10.94 4.43 21.87
C VAL A 142 -11.68 3.64 22.96
N ARG A 143 -12.79 2.97 22.62
CA ARG A 143 -13.62 2.27 23.61
C ARG A 143 -13.09 0.89 23.98
N TYR A 144 -12.44 0.21 23.03
CA TYR A 144 -12.06 -1.20 23.14
C TYR A 144 -10.54 -1.44 23.10
N PHE A 145 -9.75 -0.46 22.68
CA PHE A 145 -8.28 -0.46 22.80
C PHE A 145 -7.85 0.65 23.76
#